data_AF-A0AAT9J096-F1
#
_entry.id   AF-A0AAT9J096-F1
#
_cell.length_a   1.000
_cell.length_b   1.000
_cell.length_c   1.000
_cell.angle_alpha   90.00
_cell.angle_beta   90.00
_cell.angle_gamma   90.00
#
_symmetry.space_group_name_H-M   'P 1'
#
loop_
_entity.id
_entity.type
_entity.pdbx_description
1 polymer ?
#
loop_
_entity_poly.entity_id
_entity_poly.type
_entity_poly.pdbx_seq_one_letter_code
_entity_poly.pdbx_strand_id
1 'polypeptide(L)'
;MPRHLRPAGLVALMIALAGASNAEPVTLKAGETTFTIDASTLRIDAARAGETPQSVMPPQHDAEAGVPPVAVDKGWRWQDTTGRTYTASTEGDALKLVVRAPPEQKLNWALPQVATGTWLIPDGEGMAFQVDDAFWRQHNQREHCLDGTAGLSFPAWSYLTSDRAVIYALGDGLRSELCLKDDHGLQARLNHSFDETPEGLEILFAVRPPDPLAPAIFYRDRLKGRGQFRTLTDKAVPDLERLYGAPQAYVWGDGRDLAFLDDLKALGIERINLSYDQNPAKNAHVVRSAYLEKAEALGYLAGPYDVFDNGQPPGEDTSPYVLWDKLSTPPAAFWIARASR
;
A
#
# COMPACT_ATOMS: atom_id res chain seq x y z
N MET A 1 -13.16 -59.17 70.20
CA MET A 1 -13.25 -57.69 70.28
C MET A 1 -12.91 -57.12 68.91
N PRO A 2 -13.88 -56.61 68.14
CA PRO A 2 -13.64 -56.17 66.77
C PRO A 2 -13.17 -54.72 66.71
N ARG A 3 -12.24 -54.47 65.78
CA ARG A 3 -11.63 -53.17 65.46
C ARG A 3 -12.62 -52.28 64.71
N HIS A 4 -12.61 -50.99 65.06
CA HIS A 4 -13.34 -49.91 64.43
C HIS A 4 -12.98 -49.73 62.94
N LEU A 5 -13.99 -49.68 62.05
CA LEU A 5 -13.89 -49.07 60.73
C LEU A 5 -14.40 -47.62 60.81
N ARG A 6 -13.58 -46.67 60.33
CA ARG A 6 -13.96 -45.28 60.05
C ARG A 6 -14.51 -45.17 58.63
N PRO A 7 -15.53 -44.35 58.35
CA PRO A 7 -15.94 -44.05 56.98
C PRO A 7 -15.01 -42.99 56.39
N ALA A 8 -14.51 -43.24 55.17
CA ALA A 8 -13.81 -42.25 54.37
C ALA A 8 -14.85 -41.41 53.62
N GLY A 9 -14.84 -40.09 53.83
CA GLY A 9 -15.67 -39.15 53.09
C GLY A 9 -15.17 -38.99 51.66
N LEU A 10 -16.05 -39.22 50.69
CA LEU A 10 -15.83 -38.86 49.28
C LEU A 10 -15.98 -37.34 49.15
N VAL A 11 -14.89 -36.64 48.83
CA VAL A 11 -14.94 -35.25 48.35
C VAL A 11 -15.16 -35.32 46.85
N ALA A 12 -16.35 -34.91 46.38
CA ALA A 12 -16.65 -34.75 44.97
C ALA A 12 -15.98 -33.47 44.47
N LEU A 13 -14.91 -33.62 43.69
CA LEU A 13 -14.25 -32.52 43.00
C LEU A 13 -15.10 -32.16 41.77
N MET A 14 -15.91 -31.09 41.87
CA MET A 14 -16.53 -30.48 40.71
C MET A 14 -15.43 -29.76 39.90
N ILE A 15 -15.00 -30.40 38.82
CA ILE A 15 -14.20 -29.75 37.78
C ILE A 15 -15.17 -28.88 36.98
N ALA A 16 -15.18 -27.58 37.26
CA ALA A 16 -15.79 -26.61 36.40
C ALA A 16 -14.96 -26.53 35.11
N LEU A 17 -15.42 -27.19 34.05
CA LEU A 17 -14.96 -26.92 32.69
C LEU A 17 -15.36 -25.47 32.36
N ALA A 18 -14.42 -24.55 32.53
CA ALA A 18 -14.53 -23.22 31.96
C ALA A 18 -14.52 -23.38 30.44
N GLY A 19 -15.70 -23.51 29.84
CA GLY A 19 -15.85 -23.41 28.39
C GLY A 19 -15.34 -22.05 27.96
N ALA A 20 -14.47 -22.03 26.95
CA ALA A 20 -14.12 -20.80 26.26
C ALA A 20 -15.43 -20.15 25.81
N SER A 21 -15.76 -19.02 26.43
CA SER A 21 -16.84 -18.15 25.98
C SER A 21 -16.40 -17.58 24.63
N ASN A 22 -16.76 -18.25 23.54
CA ASN A 22 -16.62 -17.68 22.20
C ASN A 22 -17.45 -16.40 22.17
N ALA A 23 -16.77 -15.25 22.17
CA ALA A 23 -17.43 -13.97 21.99
C ALA A 23 -18.21 -14.01 20.66
N GLU A 24 -19.41 -13.42 20.63
CA GLU A 24 -20.18 -13.33 19.40
C GLU A 24 -19.37 -12.59 18.32
N PRO A 25 -19.38 -13.08 17.07
CA PRO A 25 -18.63 -12.45 16.00
C PRO A 25 -19.17 -11.04 15.70
N VAL A 26 -18.26 -10.11 15.43
CA VAL A 26 -18.61 -8.74 15.04
C VAL A 26 -19.19 -8.77 13.63
N THR A 27 -20.41 -8.26 13.47
CA THR A 27 -21.06 -8.20 12.16
C THR A 27 -21.25 -6.74 11.73
N LEU A 28 -20.83 -6.41 10.50
CA LEU A 28 -20.95 -5.08 9.90
C LEU A 28 -21.48 -5.20 8.48
N LYS A 29 -22.51 -4.41 8.15
CA LYS A 29 -23.06 -4.35 6.78
C LYS A 29 -22.52 -3.12 6.05
N ALA A 30 -21.85 -3.33 4.92
CA ALA A 30 -21.36 -2.28 4.04
C ALA A 30 -21.98 -2.46 2.64
N GLY A 31 -22.88 -1.54 2.27
CA GLY A 31 -23.71 -1.71 1.06
C GLY A 31 -24.54 -3.00 1.11
N GLU A 32 -24.35 -3.86 0.11
CA GLU A 32 -25.03 -5.16 -0.01
C GLU A 32 -24.25 -6.32 0.64
N THR A 33 -23.04 -6.05 1.13
CA THR A 33 -22.15 -7.07 1.71
C THR A 33 -22.23 -7.02 3.23
N THR A 34 -22.44 -8.16 3.86
CA THR A 34 -22.28 -8.36 5.31
C THR A 34 -20.92 -8.96 5.57
N PHE A 35 -20.12 -8.30 6.41
CA PHE A 35 -18.85 -8.78 6.91
C PHE A 35 -19.02 -9.32 8.33
N THR A 36 -18.44 -10.49 8.58
CA THR A 36 -18.42 -11.14 9.88
C THR A 36 -16.97 -11.31 10.31
N ILE A 37 -16.62 -10.79 11.47
CA ILE A 37 -15.28 -10.80 12.04
C ILE A 37 -15.29 -11.65 13.31
N ASP A 38 -14.50 -12.71 13.32
CA ASP A 38 -14.16 -13.42 14.54
C ASP A 38 -13.01 -12.68 15.23
N ALA A 39 -13.32 -11.95 16.30
CA ALA A 39 -12.33 -11.15 17.01
C ALA A 39 -11.25 -11.99 17.72
N SER A 40 -11.50 -13.28 17.96
CA SER A 40 -10.55 -14.18 18.63
C SER A 40 -9.47 -14.71 17.69
N THR A 41 -9.71 -14.70 16.37
CA THR A 41 -8.78 -15.20 15.34
C THR A 41 -8.46 -14.16 14.26
N LEU A 42 -9.17 -13.03 14.27
CA LEU A 42 -9.23 -12.02 13.20
C LEU A 42 -9.69 -12.56 11.84
N ARG A 43 -10.34 -13.72 11.78
CA ARG A 43 -10.96 -14.18 10.54
C ARG A 43 -12.04 -13.20 10.11
N ILE A 44 -12.06 -12.85 8.83
CA ILE A 44 -13.11 -12.03 8.21
C ILE A 44 -13.72 -12.81 7.06
N ASP A 45 -15.02 -13.06 7.16
CA ASP A 45 -15.82 -13.56 6.06
C ASP A 45 -16.73 -12.45 5.52
N ALA A 46 -17.07 -12.54 4.24
CA ALA A 46 -18.03 -11.65 3.60
C ALA A 46 -19.10 -12.45 2.87
N ALA A 47 -20.36 -12.02 2.98
CA ALA A 47 -21.48 -12.63 2.27
C ALA A 47 -22.41 -11.56 1.72
N ARG A 48 -22.92 -11.79 0.51
CA ARG A 48 -24.08 -11.06 -0.02
C ARG A 48 -25.34 -11.87 0.20
N ALA A 49 -26.50 -11.22 0.14
CA ALA A 49 -27.78 -11.89 0.33
C ALA A 49 -27.96 -13.02 -0.71
N GLY A 50 -28.12 -14.26 -0.23
CA GLY A 50 -28.30 -15.43 -1.08
C GLY A 50 -27.00 -16.05 -1.63
N GLU A 51 -25.84 -15.49 -1.30
CA GLU A 51 -24.53 -16.05 -1.66
C GLU A 51 -23.89 -16.79 -0.48
N THR A 52 -23.07 -17.79 -0.79
CA THR A 52 -22.24 -18.46 0.23
C THR A 52 -21.20 -17.48 0.78
N PRO A 53 -21.03 -17.39 2.11
CA PRO A 53 -19.95 -16.61 2.70
C PRO A 53 -18.59 -17.04 2.17
N GLN A 54 -17.73 -16.08 1.88
CA GLN A 54 -16.37 -16.29 1.44
C GLN A 54 -15.36 -15.75 2.45
N SER A 55 -14.22 -16.41 2.56
CA SER A 55 -13.10 -15.92 3.35
C SER A 55 -12.47 -14.72 2.65
N VAL A 56 -12.47 -13.57 3.32
CA VAL A 56 -11.77 -12.35 2.90
C VAL A 56 -10.43 -12.25 3.60
N MET A 57 -10.37 -12.65 4.86
CA MET A 57 -9.15 -12.77 5.64
C MET A 57 -9.24 -14.07 6.45
N PRO A 58 -8.30 -15.03 6.27
CA PRO A 58 -8.30 -16.25 7.07
C PRO A 58 -8.02 -15.92 8.55
N PRO A 59 -8.16 -16.89 9.47
CA PRO A 59 -7.59 -16.78 10.81
C PRO A 59 -6.11 -16.37 10.75
N GLN A 60 -5.73 -15.33 11.49
CA GLN A 60 -4.36 -14.80 11.53
C GLN A 60 -3.53 -15.36 12.67
N HIS A 61 -4.19 -15.99 13.65
CA HIS A 61 -3.59 -16.65 14.80
C HIS A 61 -4.60 -17.64 15.39
N ASP A 62 -4.13 -18.47 16.32
CA ASP A 62 -4.99 -19.30 17.14
C ASP A 62 -5.96 -18.45 17.96
N ALA A 63 -7.13 -19.03 18.29
CA ALA A 63 -8.15 -18.33 19.06
C ALA A 63 -7.59 -17.88 20.41
N GLU A 64 -7.66 -16.58 20.68
CA GLU A 64 -7.17 -15.98 21.91
C GLU A 64 -8.25 -15.18 22.65
N ALA A 65 -8.11 -15.09 23.97
CA ALA A 65 -9.04 -14.38 24.85
C ALA A 65 -8.51 -12.98 25.20
N GLY A 66 -8.58 -12.07 24.22
CA GLY A 66 -8.31 -10.64 24.42
C GLY A 66 -9.44 -9.89 25.14
N VAL A 67 -9.39 -8.55 25.10
CA VAL A 67 -10.55 -7.72 25.48
C VAL A 67 -11.65 -7.93 24.45
N PRO A 68 -12.86 -8.36 24.85
CA PRO A 68 -13.92 -8.69 23.90
C PRO A 68 -14.40 -7.46 23.12
N PRO A 69 -15.01 -7.66 21.93
CA PRO A 69 -15.59 -6.58 21.15
C PRO A 69 -16.64 -5.77 21.92
N VAL A 70 -16.49 -4.46 21.88
CA VAL A 70 -17.46 -3.48 22.39
C VAL A 70 -17.91 -2.56 21.27
N ALA A 71 -19.19 -2.23 21.25
CA ALA A 71 -19.72 -1.23 20.33
C ALA A 71 -19.14 0.16 20.64
N VAL A 72 -18.81 0.90 19.60
CA VAL A 72 -18.39 2.31 19.65
C VAL A 72 -19.23 3.10 18.65
N ASP A 73 -19.15 4.44 18.67
CA ASP A 73 -19.99 5.33 17.85
C ASP A 73 -20.13 4.87 16.39
N LYS A 74 -19.03 4.45 15.77
CA LYS A 74 -19.00 3.96 14.38
C LYS A 74 -18.39 2.57 14.26
N GLY A 75 -18.99 1.59 14.93
CA GLY A 75 -18.68 0.18 14.75
C GLY A 75 -18.24 -0.50 16.03
N TRP A 76 -17.12 -1.24 15.98
CA TRP A 76 -16.67 -2.10 17.07
C TRP A 76 -15.20 -1.90 17.38
N ARG A 77 -14.84 -2.09 18.64
CA ARG A 77 -13.44 -2.06 19.11
C ARG A 77 -13.16 -3.24 20.01
N TRP A 78 -11.99 -3.85 19.83
CA TRP A 78 -11.46 -4.89 20.72
C TRP A 78 -9.94 -4.79 20.82
N GLN A 79 -9.35 -5.55 21.72
CA GLN A 79 -7.90 -5.61 21.88
C GLN A 79 -7.47 -7.07 22.00
N ASP A 80 -6.39 -7.45 21.32
CA ASP A 80 -5.83 -8.80 21.45
C ASP A 80 -4.92 -8.97 22.69
N THR A 81 -4.42 -10.18 22.92
CA THR A 81 -3.56 -10.46 24.09
C THR A 81 -2.18 -9.80 24.00
N THR A 82 -1.78 -9.35 22.82
CA THR A 82 -0.51 -8.64 22.55
C THR A 82 -0.64 -7.11 22.71
N GLY A 83 -1.83 -6.62 23.07
CA GLY A 83 -2.12 -5.20 23.28
C GLY A 83 -2.49 -4.44 22.00
N ARG A 84 -2.63 -5.12 20.85
CA ARG A 84 -3.06 -4.45 19.61
C ARG A 84 -4.55 -4.16 19.67
N THR A 85 -4.90 -2.91 19.37
CA THR A 85 -6.28 -2.44 19.35
C THR A 85 -6.80 -2.46 17.91
N TYR A 86 -7.95 -3.09 17.72
CA TYR A 86 -8.65 -3.17 16.45
C TYR A 86 -9.90 -2.29 16.52
N THR A 87 -10.14 -1.50 15.48
CA THR A 87 -11.40 -0.77 15.31
C THR A 87 -11.98 -1.12 13.95
N ALA A 88 -13.12 -1.81 13.94
CA ALA A 88 -13.86 -2.16 12.74
C ALA A 88 -15.02 -1.19 12.53
N SER A 89 -15.16 -0.67 11.32
CA SER A 89 -16.20 0.26 10.91
C SER A 89 -16.53 0.05 9.43
N THR A 90 -17.43 0.84 8.86
CA THR A 90 -17.68 0.81 7.41
C THR A 90 -17.30 2.14 6.77
N GLU A 91 -16.87 2.06 5.51
CA GLU A 91 -16.62 3.22 4.66
C GLU A 91 -17.27 2.95 3.30
N GLY A 92 -18.43 3.54 3.05
CA GLY A 92 -19.24 3.25 1.87
C GLY A 92 -19.61 1.76 1.78
N ASP A 93 -19.18 1.10 0.72
CA ASP A 93 -19.36 -0.32 0.39
C ASP A 93 -18.27 -1.24 0.96
N ALA A 94 -17.34 -0.72 1.77
CA ALA A 94 -16.22 -1.48 2.31
C ALA A 94 -16.28 -1.62 3.84
N LEU A 95 -15.76 -2.74 4.33
CA LEU A 95 -15.33 -2.87 5.72
C LEU A 95 -14.02 -2.11 5.89
N LYS A 96 -13.90 -1.31 6.94
CA LYS A 96 -12.67 -0.67 7.37
C LYS A 96 -12.19 -1.25 8.68
N LEU A 97 -10.94 -1.72 8.70
CA LEU A 97 -10.24 -2.15 9.90
C LEU A 97 -9.05 -1.23 10.15
N VAL A 98 -9.00 -0.63 11.34
CA VAL A 98 -7.85 0.14 11.81
C VAL A 98 -7.18 -0.62 12.94
N VAL A 99 -5.90 -0.92 12.80
CA VAL A 99 -5.08 -1.57 13.82
C VAL A 99 -4.08 -0.58 14.38
N ARG A 100 -4.03 -0.50 15.71
CA ARG A 100 -2.95 0.19 16.43
C ARG A 100 -2.24 -0.81 17.31
N ALA A 101 -0.93 -0.76 17.32
CA ALA A 101 -0.10 -1.63 18.14
C ALA A 101 0.93 -0.81 18.92
N PRO A 102 1.47 -1.36 20.02
CA PRO A 102 2.72 -0.87 20.58
C PRO A 102 3.85 -0.82 19.52
N PRO A 103 4.83 0.09 19.66
CA PRO A 103 5.97 0.19 18.75
C PRO A 103 6.75 -1.13 18.61
N GLU A 104 7.50 -1.27 17.50
CA GLU A 104 8.35 -2.44 17.18
C GLU A 104 7.60 -3.75 16.91
N GLN A 105 6.28 -3.78 17.11
CA GLN A 105 5.47 -4.92 16.69
C GLN A 105 5.36 -5.00 15.16
N LYS A 106 5.17 -6.22 14.67
CA LYS A 106 4.97 -6.51 13.25
C LYS A 106 3.69 -7.30 13.04
N LEU A 107 3.03 -7.05 11.93
CA LEU A 107 1.99 -7.91 11.38
C LEU A 107 2.56 -8.69 10.21
N ASN A 108 2.12 -9.93 10.15
CA ASN A 108 2.41 -10.87 9.09
C ASN A 108 1.09 -11.59 8.83
N TRP A 109 0.26 -11.00 7.97
CA TRP A 109 -1.09 -11.45 7.74
C TRP A 109 -1.20 -12.24 6.44
N ALA A 110 -1.62 -13.49 6.55
CA ALA A 110 -1.93 -14.31 5.39
C ALA A 110 -3.20 -13.79 4.74
N LEU A 111 -3.18 -13.62 3.41
CA LEU A 111 -4.42 -13.51 2.64
C LEU A 111 -4.97 -14.94 2.39
N PRO A 112 -6.23 -15.08 1.92
CA PRO A 112 -6.82 -16.39 1.69
C PRO A 112 -5.92 -17.27 0.83
N GLN A 113 -5.75 -18.52 1.27
CA GLN A 113 -5.04 -19.54 0.51
C GLN A 113 -5.87 -19.94 -0.70
N VAL A 114 -5.25 -19.86 -1.88
CA VAL A 114 -5.95 -19.97 -3.16
C VAL A 114 -5.24 -20.96 -4.08
N ALA A 115 -6.03 -21.78 -4.79
CA ALA A 115 -5.50 -22.78 -5.71
C ALA A 115 -5.66 -22.38 -7.19
N THR A 116 -6.54 -21.42 -7.48
CA THR A 116 -6.85 -20.94 -8.84
C THR A 116 -7.09 -19.43 -8.78
N GLY A 117 -7.40 -18.78 -9.91
CA GLY A 117 -7.71 -17.35 -9.95
C GLY A 117 -6.46 -16.49 -10.15
N THR A 118 -6.54 -15.21 -9.81
CA THR A 118 -5.52 -14.23 -10.17
C THR A 118 -5.36 -13.17 -9.10
N TRP A 119 -4.13 -12.94 -8.64
CA TRP A 119 -3.80 -11.74 -7.88
C TRP A 119 -3.57 -10.57 -8.84
N LEU A 120 -4.39 -9.53 -8.72
CA LEU A 120 -4.26 -8.28 -9.48
C LEU A 120 -3.53 -7.27 -8.61
N ILE A 121 -2.28 -6.98 -8.97
CA ILE A 121 -1.35 -6.24 -8.13
C ILE A 121 -0.84 -5.01 -8.91
N PRO A 122 -0.88 -3.81 -8.33
CA PRO A 122 -0.32 -2.59 -8.93
C PRO A 122 1.22 -2.55 -9.01
N ASP A 123 1.85 -3.62 -9.49
CA ASP A 123 3.27 -3.64 -9.82
C ASP A 123 3.49 -2.92 -11.16
N GLY A 124 4.21 -1.80 -11.15
CA GLY A 124 4.29 -0.89 -12.30
C GLY A 124 2.91 -0.35 -12.72
N GLU A 125 2.56 -0.51 -13.99
CA GLU A 125 1.23 -0.15 -14.53
C GLU A 125 0.10 -1.12 -14.07
N GLY A 126 0.48 -2.25 -13.47
CA GLY A 126 -0.42 -3.29 -12.99
C GLY A 126 -0.16 -4.64 -13.64
N MET A 127 -0.16 -5.69 -12.83
CA MET A 127 0.18 -7.06 -13.22
C MET A 127 -0.85 -8.06 -12.71
N ALA A 128 -1.11 -9.07 -13.55
CA ALA A 128 -2.03 -10.17 -13.27
C ALA A 128 -1.24 -11.46 -13.00
N PHE A 129 -1.15 -11.83 -11.73
CA PHE A 129 -0.45 -13.02 -11.26
C PHE A 129 -1.44 -14.18 -11.14
N GLN A 130 -1.58 -14.95 -12.22
CA GLN A 130 -2.37 -16.19 -12.18
C GLN A 130 -1.74 -17.17 -11.19
N VAL A 131 -2.57 -17.70 -10.29
CA VAL A 131 -2.11 -18.46 -9.10
C VAL A 131 -1.35 -19.73 -9.49
N ASP A 132 -1.78 -20.38 -10.57
CA ASP A 132 -1.25 -21.65 -11.07
C ASP A 132 -0.26 -21.50 -12.24
N ASP A 133 0.04 -20.27 -12.66
CA ASP A 133 0.95 -20.00 -13.78
C ASP A 133 2.40 -20.37 -13.44
N ALA A 134 3.01 -21.20 -14.29
CA ALA A 134 4.35 -21.74 -14.06
C ALA A 134 5.44 -20.66 -14.03
N PHE A 135 5.31 -19.61 -14.85
CA PHE A 135 6.28 -18.51 -14.89
C PHE A 135 6.27 -17.73 -13.58
N TRP A 136 5.07 -17.36 -13.10
CA TRP A 136 4.95 -16.62 -11.85
C TRP A 136 5.38 -17.44 -10.65
N ARG A 137 4.97 -18.71 -10.58
CA ARG A 137 5.39 -19.62 -9.50
C ARG A 137 6.91 -19.82 -9.48
N GLN A 138 7.54 -19.93 -10.65
CA GLN A 138 9.00 -20.00 -10.74
C GLN A 138 9.67 -18.72 -10.24
N HIS A 139 9.14 -17.55 -10.58
CA HIS A 139 9.70 -16.26 -10.13
C HIS A 139 9.49 -15.99 -8.63
N ASN A 140 8.51 -16.64 -8.00
CA ASN A 140 8.14 -16.43 -6.59
C ASN A 140 8.47 -17.65 -5.71
N GLN A 141 9.43 -18.50 -6.10
CA GLN A 141 9.90 -19.61 -5.25
C GLN A 141 10.47 -19.11 -3.91
N ARG A 142 11.05 -17.91 -3.93
CA ARG A 142 11.34 -17.12 -2.73
C ARG A 142 10.30 -16.04 -2.62
N GLU A 143 10.05 -15.63 -1.39
CA GLU A 143 9.14 -14.54 -1.13
C GLU A 143 9.65 -13.26 -1.80
N HIS A 144 8.76 -12.62 -2.55
CA HIS A 144 8.99 -11.34 -3.21
C HIS A 144 8.00 -10.33 -2.65
N CYS A 145 8.50 -9.21 -2.12
CA CYS A 145 7.69 -8.20 -1.47
C CYS A 145 7.78 -6.87 -2.23
N LEU A 146 6.62 -6.24 -2.40
CA LEU A 146 6.46 -4.91 -2.97
C LEU A 146 6.11 -3.97 -1.81
N ASP A 147 6.90 -2.91 -1.59
CA ASP A 147 6.56 -1.91 -0.57
C ASP A 147 5.31 -1.13 -1.00
N GLY A 148 4.47 -0.75 -0.05
CA GLY A 148 3.17 -0.15 -0.32
C GLY A 148 3.23 1.29 -0.85
N THR A 149 4.41 1.93 -0.85
CA THR A 149 4.57 3.35 -1.21
C THR A 149 5.18 3.59 -2.58
N ALA A 150 6.19 2.82 -2.95
CA ALA A 150 7.00 2.96 -4.16
C ALA A 150 6.99 1.67 -4.99
N GLY A 151 6.92 0.50 -4.35
CA GLY A 151 6.80 -0.80 -5.02
C GLY A 151 5.42 -1.04 -5.64
N LEU A 152 4.36 -0.62 -4.95
CA LEU A 152 3.00 -0.59 -5.50
C LEU A 152 2.71 0.82 -6.06
N SER A 153 2.28 0.91 -7.31
CA SER A 153 1.89 2.20 -7.92
C SER A 153 0.67 2.84 -7.26
N PHE A 154 -0.13 2.04 -6.57
CA PHE A 154 -1.07 2.48 -5.54
C PHE A 154 -1.36 1.31 -4.56
N PRO A 155 -1.68 1.58 -3.28
CA PRO A 155 -1.76 0.55 -2.25
C PRO A 155 -3.11 -0.17 -2.21
N ALA A 156 -3.58 -0.68 -3.36
CA ALA A 156 -4.80 -1.50 -3.43
C ALA A 156 -4.69 -2.64 -4.44
N TRP A 157 -4.94 -3.87 -4.00
CA TRP A 157 -4.85 -5.08 -4.82
C TRP A 157 -6.11 -5.92 -4.65
N SER A 158 -6.25 -6.97 -5.47
CA SER A 158 -7.37 -7.89 -5.31
C SER A 158 -7.04 -9.31 -5.70
N TYR A 159 -7.78 -10.25 -5.13
CA TYR A 159 -7.90 -11.60 -5.63
C TYR A 159 -9.14 -11.72 -6.53
N LEU A 160 -8.92 -12.05 -7.80
CA LEU A 160 -9.94 -12.22 -8.83
C LEU A 160 -10.20 -13.70 -9.09
N THR A 161 -11.47 -14.08 -9.08
CA THR A 161 -11.98 -15.38 -9.51
C THR A 161 -12.99 -15.18 -10.64
N SER A 162 -13.59 -16.26 -11.14
CA SER A 162 -14.62 -16.20 -12.19
C SER A 162 -15.93 -15.55 -11.73
N ASP A 163 -16.15 -15.41 -10.43
CA ASP A 163 -17.42 -14.98 -9.85
C ASP A 163 -17.33 -13.67 -9.04
N ARG A 164 -16.14 -13.23 -8.65
CA ARG A 164 -15.95 -12.02 -7.83
C ARG A 164 -14.52 -11.50 -7.84
N ALA A 165 -14.34 -10.31 -7.29
CA ALA A 165 -13.06 -9.75 -6.88
C ALA A 165 -13.10 -9.38 -5.38
N VAL A 166 -12.17 -9.91 -4.60
CA VAL A 166 -11.93 -9.53 -3.20
C VAL A 166 -10.81 -8.50 -3.16
N ILE A 167 -11.13 -7.28 -2.75
CA ILE A 167 -10.24 -6.12 -2.80
C ILE A 167 -9.73 -5.80 -1.41
N TYR A 168 -8.45 -5.48 -1.34
CA TYR A 168 -7.73 -5.00 -0.17
C TYR A 168 -7.13 -3.65 -0.52
N ALA A 169 -7.37 -2.62 0.27
CA ALA A 169 -6.77 -1.30 0.05
C ALA A 169 -6.28 -0.70 1.35
N LEU A 170 -5.02 -0.31 1.41
CA LEU A 170 -4.49 0.38 2.57
C LEU A 170 -4.91 1.86 2.56
N GLY A 171 -5.06 2.44 3.76
CA GLY A 171 -5.28 3.88 3.91
C GLY A 171 -4.09 4.69 3.37
N ASP A 172 -2.88 4.22 3.68
CA ASP A 172 -1.61 4.59 3.06
C ASP A 172 -0.70 3.36 2.97
N GLY A 173 0.34 3.43 2.15
CA GLY A 173 1.28 2.33 1.95
C GLY A 173 2.43 2.26 2.94
N LEU A 174 2.49 3.15 3.93
CA LEU A 174 3.69 3.34 4.74
C LEU A 174 3.98 2.07 5.55
N ARG A 175 5.25 1.64 5.50
CA ARG A 175 5.79 0.50 6.25
C ARG A 175 5.01 -0.81 6.06
N SER A 176 4.27 -0.88 4.96
CA SER A 176 3.48 -2.05 4.58
C SER A 176 4.09 -2.66 3.33
N GLU A 177 4.03 -3.99 3.23
CA GLU A 177 4.51 -4.69 2.04
C GLU A 177 3.49 -5.77 1.65
N LEU A 178 3.23 -5.89 0.35
CA LEU A 178 2.53 -7.04 -0.20
C LEU A 178 3.55 -8.05 -0.69
N CYS A 179 3.55 -9.24 -0.09
CA CYS A 179 4.47 -10.31 -0.42
C CYS A 179 3.77 -11.45 -1.15
N LEU A 180 4.44 -11.98 -2.19
CA LEU A 180 4.03 -13.14 -2.95
C LEU A 180 5.03 -14.28 -2.78
N LYS A 181 4.52 -15.50 -2.72
CA LYS A 181 5.34 -16.72 -2.68
C LYS A 181 4.59 -17.89 -3.30
N ASP A 182 5.31 -18.76 -4.03
CA ASP A 182 4.80 -20.08 -4.38
C ASP A 182 4.76 -20.97 -3.15
N ASP A 183 3.55 -21.34 -2.74
CA ASP A 183 3.25 -22.34 -1.73
C ASP A 183 2.03 -23.13 -2.21
N HIS A 184 2.30 -24.12 -3.07
CA HIS A 184 1.28 -24.87 -3.79
C HIS A 184 0.36 -23.99 -4.68
N GLY A 185 0.95 -22.95 -5.27
CA GLY A 185 0.25 -21.84 -5.94
C GLY A 185 0.73 -20.51 -5.39
N LEU A 186 0.55 -19.40 -6.11
CA LEU A 186 0.92 -18.09 -5.60
C LEU A 186 0.00 -17.64 -4.47
N GLN A 187 0.59 -17.47 -3.30
CA GLN A 187 -0.08 -16.96 -2.11
C GLN A 187 0.41 -15.55 -1.80
N ALA A 188 -0.51 -14.73 -1.29
CA ALA A 188 -0.25 -13.35 -0.93
C ALA A 188 -0.31 -13.14 0.58
N ARG A 189 0.48 -12.19 1.06
CA ARG A 189 0.65 -11.89 2.48
C ARG A 189 0.91 -10.42 2.68
N LEU A 190 0.30 -9.82 3.68
CA LEU A 190 0.51 -8.43 4.06
C LEU A 190 1.48 -8.36 5.25
N ASN A 191 2.57 -7.62 5.09
CA ASN A 191 3.43 -7.19 6.18
C ASN A 191 3.07 -5.78 6.61
N HIS A 192 3.22 -5.51 7.90
CA HIS A 192 3.24 -4.14 8.41
C HIS A 192 4.19 -4.04 9.61
N SER A 193 4.95 -2.95 9.70
CA SER A 193 5.80 -2.65 10.88
C SER A 193 5.33 -1.39 11.58
N PHE A 194 4.94 -1.54 12.85
CA PHE A 194 4.56 -0.42 13.71
C PHE A 194 5.80 0.27 14.30
N ASP A 195 5.73 1.59 14.47
CA ASP A 195 6.79 2.43 15.04
C ASP A 195 6.22 3.29 16.17
N GLU A 196 6.98 4.30 16.61
CA GLU A 196 6.58 5.21 17.69
C GLU A 196 5.50 6.22 17.27
N THR A 197 5.20 6.34 15.97
CA THR A 197 4.16 7.26 15.51
C THR A 197 2.77 6.72 15.89
N PRO A 198 1.80 7.60 16.16
CA PRO A 198 0.43 7.18 16.45
C PRO A 198 -0.32 6.62 15.22
N GLU A 199 0.34 6.58 14.06
CA GLU A 199 -0.18 6.03 12.82
C GLU A 199 -0.29 4.50 12.96
N GLY A 200 -1.46 3.98 12.61
CA GLY A 200 -1.74 2.55 12.62
C GLY A 200 -1.92 2.03 11.20
N LEU A 201 -2.14 0.73 11.07
CA LEU A 201 -2.54 0.13 9.80
C LEU A 201 -4.03 0.40 9.57
N GLU A 202 -4.38 1.17 8.54
CA GLU A 202 -5.74 1.22 8.01
C GLU A 202 -5.83 0.30 6.78
N ILE A 203 -6.77 -0.63 6.78
CA ILE A 203 -7.07 -1.49 5.64
C ILE A 203 -8.58 -1.55 5.39
N LEU A 204 -8.94 -1.44 4.10
CA LEU A 204 -10.29 -1.57 3.59
C LEU A 204 -10.43 -2.92 2.88
N PHE A 205 -11.59 -3.55 3.08
CA PHE A 205 -11.98 -4.78 2.40
C PHE A 205 -13.27 -4.56 1.63
N ALA A 206 -13.30 -4.95 0.36
CA ALA A 206 -14.50 -4.89 -0.46
C ALA A 206 -14.66 -6.15 -1.31
N VAL A 207 -15.91 -6.49 -1.62
CA VAL A 207 -16.27 -7.60 -2.51
C VAL A 207 -17.05 -7.03 -3.68
N ARG A 208 -16.54 -7.24 -4.90
CA ARG A 208 -17.14 -6.73 -6.14
C ARG A 208 -17.35 -7.87 -7.15
N PRO A 209 -18.16 -7.66 -8.20
CA PRO A 209 -18.20 -8.56 -9.35
C PRO A 209 -16.80 -8.80 -9.95
N PRO A 210 -16.60 -9.87 -10.74
CA PRO A 210 -15.30 -10.27 -11.27
C PRO A 210 -14.87 -9.32 -12.40
N ASP A 211 -14.23 -8.22 -12.01
CA ASP A 211 -13.71 -7.19 -12.92
C ASP A 211 -12.20 -7.04 -12.69
N PRO A 212 -11.34 -7.21 -13.72
CA PRO A 212 -9.90 -7.01 -13.57
C PRO A 212 -9.50 -5.58 -13.19
N LEU A 213 -10.40 -4.60 -13.35
CA LEU A 213 -10.19 -3.21 -12.93
C LEU A 213 -10.74 -2.92 -11.53
N ALA A 214 -11.33 -3.92 -10.85
CA ALA A 214 -11.95 -3.76 -9.55
C ALA A 214 -11.08 -3.02 -8.49
N PRO A 215 -9.79 -3.35 -8.28
CA PRO A 215 -8.98 -2.67 -7.27
C PRO A 215 -8.70 -1.20 -7.66
N ALA A 216 -8.42 -0.93 -8.94
CA ALA A 216 -8.15 0.42 -9.43
C ALA A 216 -9.40 1.33 -9.34
N ILE A 217 -10.58 0.82 -9.74
CA ILE A 217 -11.85 1.54 -9.63
C ILE A 217 -12.17 1.79 -8.16
N PHE A 218 -12.03 0.77 -7.30
CA PHE A 218 -12.26 0.91 -5.86
C PHE A 218 -11.37 1.99 -5.25
N TYR A 219 -10.07 1.92 -5.49
CA TYR A 219 -9.12 2.88 -4.94
C TYR A 219 -9.37 4.31 -5.45
N ARG A 220 -9.66 4.47 -6.75
CA ARG A 220 -10.07 5.76 -7.32
C ARG A 220 -11.32 6.32 -6.65
N ASP A 221 -12.33 5.48 -6.39
CA ASP A 221 -13.55 5.90 -5.71
C ASP A 221 -13.26 6.32 -4.26
N ARG A 222 -12.32 5.65 -3.57
CA ARG A 222 -11.85 6.05 -2.24
C ARG A 222 -11.15 7.40 -2.25
N LEU A 223 -10.21 7.61 -3.17
CA LEU A 223 -9.53 8.89 -3.33
C LEU A 223 -10.53 10.03 -3.58
N LYS A 224 -11.55 9.79 -4.42
CA LYS A 224 -12.63 10.75 -4.67
C LYS A 224 -13.46 11.01 -3.41
N GLY A 225 -13.91 9.95 -2.73
CA GLY A 225 -14.72 10.05 -1.50
C GLY A 225 -14.00 10.77 -0.36
N ARG A 226 -12.67 10.68 -0.31
CA ARG A 226 -11.80 11.37 0.66
C ARG A 226 -11.34 12.76 0.22
N GLY A 227 -11.71 13.22 -0.98
CA GLY A 227 -11.27 14.51 -1.52
C GLY A 227 -9.78 14.58 -1.89
N GLN A 228 -9.14 13.42 -2.06
CA GLN A 228 -7.71 13.27 -2.39
C GLN A 228 -7.46 13.16 -3.90
N PHE A 229 -8.50 12.91 -4.70
CA PHE A 229 -8.38 12.83 -6.15
C PHE A 229 -8.34 14.22 -6.80
N ARG A 230 -7.28 14.50 -7.57
CA ARG A 230 -7.13 15.75 -8.35
C ARG A 230 -6.97 15.43 -9.83
N THR A 231 -7.85 16.00 -10.66
CA THR A 231 -7.78 15.86 -12.11
C THR A 231 -6.66 16.74 -12.70
N LEU A 232 -6.29 16.51 -13.96
CA LEU A 232 -5.41 17.43 -14.69
C LEU A 232 -6.03 18.84 -14.80
N THR A 233 -7.36 18.93 -14.93
CA THR A 233 -8.09 20.22 -14.93
C THR A 233 -7.95 20.96 -13.60
N ASP A 234 -7.98 20.24 -12.47
CA ASP A 234 -7.75 20.85 -11.14
C ASP A 234 -6.31 21.34 -10.96
N LYS A 235 -5.36 20.76 -11.71
CA LYS A 235 -3.93 21.12 -11.72
C LYS A 235 -3.60 22.19 -12.78
N ALA A 236 -4.60 22.93 -13.26
CA ALA A 236 -4.40 23.94 -14.30
C ALA A 236 -3.28 24.92 -13.93
N VAL A 237 -2.27 24.98 -14.80
CA VAL A 237 -1.16 25.93 -14.78
C VAL A 237 -0.99 26.49 -16.19
N PRO A 238 -0.35 27.65 -16.38
CA PRO A 238 0.02 28.12 -17.71
C PRO A 238 0.71 27.02 -18.51
N ASP A 239 0.39 26.93 -19.80
CA ASP A 239 1.00 26.00 -20.74
C ASP A 239 0.82 24.50 -20.45
N LEU A 240 -0.05 24.12 -19.49
CA LEU A 240 -0.37 22.70 -19.22
C LEU A 240 -0.78 21.93 -20.50
N GLU A 241 -1.53 22.60 -21.38
CA GLU A 241 -1.99 22.05 -22.65
C GLU A 241 -0.84 21.69 -23.61
N ARG A 242 0.36 22.25 -23.43
CA ARG A 242 1.54 21.88 -24.22
C ARG A 242 2.01 20.46 -23.93
N LEU A 243 1.66 19.87 -22.78
CA LEU A 243 1.94 18.46 -22.48
C LEU A 243 1.06 17.50 -23.30
N TYR A 244 -0.10 17.95 -23.78
CA TYR A 244 -1.05 17.06 -24.44
C TYR A 244 -0.55 16.64 -25.83
N GLY A 245 -0.18 15.36 -25.94
CA GLY A 245 0.40 14.78 -27.15
C GLY A 245 1.88 15.09 -27.35
N ALA A 246 2.55 15.71 -26.39
CA ALA A 246 3.98 15.99 -26.46
C ALA A 246 4.79 14.69 -26.19
N PRO A 247 5.68 14.27 -27.09
CA PRO A 247 6.71 13.30 -26.76
C PRO A 247 7.60 13.86 -25.64
N GLN A 248 8.12 12.98 -24.80
CA GLN A 248 9.16 13.34 -23.84
C GLN A 248 10.52 12.87 -24.35
N ALA A 249 11.52 13.74 -24.32
CA ALA A 249 12.89 13.39 -24.62
C ALA A 249 13.83 13.88 -23.52
N TYR A 250 14.70 12.99 -23.06
CA TYR A 250 15.84 13.37 -22.23
C TYR A 250 17.04 13.60 -23.15
N VAL A 251 17.61 14.79 -23.13
CA VAL A 251 18.68 15.21 -24.05
C VAL A 251 20.00 15.46 -23.34
N TRP A 252 21.09 15.16 -24.05
CA TRP A 252 22.47 15.37 -23.65
C TRP A 252 23.28 15.87 -24.85
N GLY A 253 24.52 16.32 -24.62
CA GLY A 253 25.42 16.74 -25.70
C GLY A 253 24.90 17.97 -26.45
N ASP A 254 24.82 17.86 -27.77
CA ASP A 254 24.32 18.85 -28.73
C ASP A 254 22.79 18.99 -28.71
N GLY A 255 22.07 18.06 -28.08
CA GLY A 255 20.64 18.22 -27.79
C GLY A 255 20.32 19.41 -26.88
N ARG A 256 21.34 20.07 -26.33
CA ARG A 256 21.24 21.32 -25.55
C ARG A 256 21.49 22.59 -26.37
N ASP A 257 21.77 22.45 -27.66
CA ASP A 257 22.09 23.56 -28.54
C ASP A 257 20.86 24.13 -29.24
N LEU A 258 20.93 25.40 -29.65
CA LEU A 258 19.82 26.05 -30.35
C LEU A 258 19.50 25.41 -31.70
N ALA A 259 20.50 24.80 -32.36
CA ALA A 259 20.33 24.14 -33.65
C ALA A 259 19.43 22.89 -33.51
N PHE A 260 19.54 22.16 -32.40
CA PHE A 260 18.67 21.02 -32.13
C PHE A 260 17.19 21.43 -32.12
N LEU A 261 16.87 22.59 -31.54
CA LEU A 261 15.50 23.13 -31.56
C LEU A 261 15.02 23.47 -32.97
N ASP A 262 15.91 23.96 -33.84
CA ASP A 262 15.59 24.21 -35.26
C ASP A 262 15.32 22.91 -35.99
N ASP A 263 16.13 21.89 -35.75
CA ASP A 263 15.98 20.57 -36.37
C ASP A 263 14.64 19.93 -35.99
N LEU A 264 14.27 19.97 -34.70
CA LEU A 264 12.95 19.50 -34.25
C LEU A 264 11.82 20.24 -34.98
N LYS A 265 11.95 21.56 -35.14
CA LYS A 265 10.94 22.36 -35.84
C LYS A 265 10.87 22.01 -37.33
N ALA A 266 12.01 21.85 -37.97
CA ALA A 266 12.11 21.46 -39.38
C ALA A 266 11.54 20.07 -39.65
N LEU A 267 11.65 19.16 -38.69
CA LEU A 267 11.02 17.83 -38.71
C LEU A 267 9.49 17.87 -38.50
N GLY A 268 8.92 19.04 -38.22
CA GLY A 268 7.48 19.21 -38.00
C GLY A 268 7.03 18.81 -36.59
N ILE A 269 7.94 18.74 -35.62
CA ILE A 269 7.56 18.52 -34.22
C ILE A 269 6.94 19.81 -33.69
N GLU A 270 5.65 19.76 -33.36
CA GLU A 270 4.90 20.92 -32.89
C GLU A 270 4.89 21.06 -31.36
N ARG A 271 5.08 19.93 -30.65
CA ARG A 271 5.11 19.86 -29.19
C ARG A 271 6.11 18.80 -28.75
N ILE A 272 6.90 19.10 -27.73
CA ILE A 272 7.82 18.16 -27.09
C ILE A 272 8.12 18.67 -25.67
N ASN A 273 8.33 17.73 -24.74
CA ASN A 273 8.85 18.01 -23.40
C ASN A 273 10.32 17.56 -23.33
N LEU A 274 11.23 18.52 -23.21
CA LEU A 274 12.67 18.31 -23.19
C LEU A 274 13.19 18.36 -21.75
N SER A 275 13.70 17.23 -21.28
CA SER A 275 14.46 17.17 -20.03
C SER A 275 15.95 17.17 -20.35
N TYR A 276 16.78 17.92 -19.64
CA TYR A 276 18.21 18.00 -19.92
C TYR A 276 19.07 17.90 -18.66
N ASP A 277 20.28 17.37 -18.83
CA ASP A 277 21.30 17.36 -17.80
C ASP A 277 22.03 18.73 -17.74
N GLN A 278 22.43 19.16 -16.54
CA GLN A 278 23.30 20.32 -16.36
C GLN A 278 24.12 20.23 -15.07
N ASN A 279 25.26 20.91 -15.04
CA ASN A 279 26.07 21.09 -13.84
C ASN A 279 26.39 22.57 -13.62
N PRO A 280 25.48 23.32 -12.96
CA PRO A 280 25.67 24.74 -12.67
C PRO A 280 26.90 25.00 -11.80
N ALA A 281 27.19 24.12 -10.84
CA ALA A 281 28.31 24.27 -9.90
C ALA A 281 29.67 24.27 -10.58
N LYS A 282 29.87 23.42 -11.60
CA LYS A 282 31.09 23.39 -12.42
C LYS A 282 30.98 24.21 -13.71
N ASN A 283 29.88 24.96 -13.89
CA ASN A 283 29.52 25.66 -15.13
C ASN A 283 29.66 24.76 -16.38
N ALA A 284 29.34 23.48 -16.23
CA ALA A 284 29.43 22.48 -17.30
C ALA A 284 28.04 22.17 -17.84
N HIS A 285 27.91 22.10 -19.17
CA HIS A 285 26.66 21.74 -19.86
C HIS A 285 25.46 22.64 -19.52
N VAL A 286 25.72 23.86 -19.05
CA VAL A 286 24.67 24.79 -18.61
C VAL A 286 23.85 25.24 -19.81
N VAL A 287 22.57 24.88 -19.81
CA VAL A 287 21.57 25.41 -20.74
C VAL A 287 21.33 26.87 -20.40
N ARG A 288 21.45 27.75 -21.42
CA ARG A 288 21.34 29.20 -21.27
C ARG A 288 19.90 29.67 -21.52
N SER A 289 19.55 30.87 -21.06
CA SER A 289 18.20 31.42 -21.23
C SER A 289 17.73 31.43 -22.68
N ALA A 290 18.63 31.73 -23.63
CA ALA A 290 18.33 31.72 -25.06
C ALA A 290 17.76 30.37 -25.56
N TYR A 291 18.16 29.24 -24.98
CA TYR A 291 17.61 27.94 -25.33
C TYR A 291 16.18 27.79 -24.82
N LEU A 292 15.92 28.19 -23.57
CA LEU A 292 14.59 28.15 -22.97
C LEU A 292 13.62 29.09 -23.68
N GLU A 293 14.05 30.33 -23.95
CA GLU A 293 13.29 31.34 -24.70
C GLU A 293 12.92 30.82 -26.10
N LYS A 294 13.88 30.18 -26.80
CA LYS A 294 13.61 29.59 -28.11
C LYS A 294 12.68 28.39 -28.03
N ALA A 295 12.89 27.49 -27.08
CA ALA A 295 12.02 26.33 -26.89
C ALA A 295 10.58 26.78 -26.60
N GLU A 296 10.41 27.77 -25.72
CA GLU A 296 9.12 28.36 -25.41
C GLU A 296 8.45 28.98 -26.65
N ALA A 297 9.21 29.78 -27.43
CA ALA A 297 8.72 30.41 -28.66
C ALA A 297 8.30 29.39 -29.74
N LEU A 298 8.89 28.20 -29.73
CA LEU A 298 8.54 27.09 -30.63
C LEU A 298 7.35 26.25 -30.11
N GLY A 299 6.83 26.55 -28.92
CA GLY A 299 5.72 25.81 -28.30
C GLY A 299 6.16 24.57 -27.52
N TYR A 300 7.46 24.43 -27.23
CA TYR A 300 8.00 23.31 -26.47
C TYR A 300 7.99 23.59 -24.96
N LEU A 301 8.12 22.51 -24.19
CA LEU A 301 8.44 22.56 -22.77
C LEU A 301 9.89 22.12 -22.60
N ALA A 302 10.64 22.78 -21.72
CA ALA A 302 12.01 22.42 -21.41
C ALA A 302 12.32 22.66 -19.93
N GLY A 303 13.00 21.71 -19.29
CA GLY A 303 13.40 21.83 -17.90
C GLY A 303 14.59 20.95 -17.53
N PRO A 304 15.37 21.34 -16.52
CA PRO A 304 16.50 20.54 -16.07
C PRO A 304 16.05 19.29 -15.33
N TYR A 305 16.87 18.26 -15.39
CA TYR A 305 16.85 17.17 -14.42
C TYR A 305 17.39 17.65 -13.08
N ASP A 306 16.76 17.22 -11.99
CA ASP A 306 17.18 17.52 -10.62
C ASP A 306 16.82 16.35 -9.68
N VAL A 307 17.52 16.24 -8.55
CA VAL A 307 17.27 15.19 -7.55
C VAL A 307 17.57 15.69 -6.13
N PHE A 308 16.68 15.39 -5.19
CA PHE A 308 16.75 15.86 -3.80
C PHE A 308 16.82 14.72 -2.76
N ASP A 309 16.80 13.46 -3.21
CA ASP A 309 16.84 12.27 -2.33
C ASP A 309 18.25 11.68 -2.18
N ASN A 310 19.25 12.26 -2.84
CA ASN A 310 20.63 11.84 -2.79
C ASN A 310 21.46 12.79 -1.92
N GLY A 311 22.03 12.26 -0.84
CA GLY A 311 22.98 12.98 0.02
C GLY A 311 24.33 12.31 -0.01
N GLN A 312 25.36 12.99 -0.51
CA GLN A 312 26.74 12.51 -0.52
C GLN A 312 27.60 13.28 0.49
N PRO A 313 28.59 12.61 1.12
CA PRO A 313 29.58 13.31 1.93
C PRO A 313 30.32 14.38 1.11
N PRO A 314 30.62 15.55 1.69
CA PRO A 314 31.37 16.59 0.99
C PRO A 314 32.70 16.05 0.43
N GLY A 315 32.96 16.28 -0.86
CA GLY A 315 34.19 15.85 -1.51
C GLY A 315 34.17 14.42 -2.08
N GLU A 316 33.09 13.67 -1.84
CA GLU A 316 32.80 12.38 -2.49
C GLU A 316 31.76 12.52 -3.62
N ASP A 317 31.53 13.75 -4.08
CA ASP A 317 30.50 14.10 -5.05
C ASP A 317 30.77 13.43 -6.41
N THR A 318 30.04 12.35 -6.68
CA THR A 318 30.13 11.56 -7.92
C THR A 318 29.21 12.10 -9.02
N SER A 319 28.24 12.95 -8.66
CA SER A 319 27.24 13.49 -9.58
C SER A 319 26.96 14.97 -9.28
N PRO A 320 26.71 15.81 -10.29
CA PRO A 320 26.44 17.24 -10.11
C PRO A 320 25.16 17.55 -9.32
N TYR A 321 24.28 16.57 -9.15
CA TYR A 321 22.97 16.72 -8.50
C TYR A 321 22.97 16.32 -7.01
N VAL A 322 24.15 16.17 -6.39
CA VAL A 322 24.28 15.65 -5.02
C VAL A 322 24.98 16.64 -4.08
N LEU A 323 25.22 17.84 -4.60
CA LEU A 323 25.94 18.89 -3.92
C LEU A 323 24.98 19.69 -3.03
N TRP A 324 24.96 19.35 -1.75
CA TRP A 324 24.37 20.20 -0.72
C TRP A 324 25.41 21.25 -0.32
N ASP A 325 25.31 22.47 -0.86
CA ASP A 325 26.18 23.55 -0.45
C ASP A 325 25.92 23.95 1.02
N LYS A 326 26.88 24.60 1.67
CA LYS A 326 26.74 25.08 3.06
C LYS A 326 25.66 26.17 3.25
N LEU A 327 24.84 26.45 2.23
CA LEU A 327 23.91 27.60 2.18
C LEU A 327 22.48 27.25 1.78
N SER A 328 22.10 25.97 1.85
CA SER A 328 20.71 25.54 1.69
C SER A 328 20.30 24.54 2.76
N THR A 329 20.50 24.89 4.04
CA THR A 329 19.58 24.45 5.09
C THR A 329 18.26 25.22 4.91
N PRO A 330 17.18 24.64 4.39
CA PRO A 330 15.86 25.19 4.69
C PRO A 330 15.73 25.18 6.23
N PRO A 331 15.12 26.20 6.87
CA PRO A 331 14.99 26.28 8.33
C PRO A 331 14.15 25.15 8.97
N ALA A 332 13.95 24.01 8.32
CA ALA A 332 13.26 22.83 8.84
C ALA A 332 13.70 21.49 8.21
N ALA A 333 14.97 21.31 7.82
CA ALA A 333 15.48 19.99 7.44
C ALA A 333 15.76 19.15 8.70
N PHE A 334 14.90 18.15 8.91
CA PHE A 334 15.02 17.09 9.92
C PHE A 334 16.37 16.38 9.81
N TRP A 335 17.22 16.57 10.81
CA TRP A 335 18.29 15.62 11.08
C TRP A 335 17.68 14.40 11.76
N ILE A 336 17.61 13.27 11.07
CA ILE A 336 17.62 11.97 11.77
C ILE A 336 19.05 11.77 12.22
N ALA A 337 19.37 12.31 13.40
CA ALA A 337 20.58 11.97 14.10
C ALA A 337 20.53 10.47 14.38
N ARG A 338 21.45 9.73 13.76
CA ARG A 338 21.81 8.38 14.16
C ARG A 338 22.31 8.48 15.61
N ALA A 339 21.46 8.13 16.57
CA ALA A 339 21.91 7.86 17.92
C ALA A 339 22.74 6.58 17.87
N SER A 340 24.06 6.75 17.74
CA SER A 340 25.01 5.70 18.07
C SER A 340 24.82 5.30 19.53
N ARG A 341 24.52 4.03 19.77
CA ARG A 341 24.75 3.38 21.07
C ARG A 341 26.24 3.18 21.29
#